data_AF-A0A965LC84-F1
#
_entry.id   AF-A0A965LC84-F1
#
_cell.length_a   1.000
_cell.length_b   1.000
_cell.length_c   1.000
_cell.angle_alpha   90.00
_cell.angle_beta   90.00
_cell.angle_gamma   90.00
#
_symmetry.space_group_name_H-M   'P 1'
#
loop_
_entity.id
_entity.type
_entity.pdbx_description
1 polymer ?
#
loop_
_entity_poly.entity_id
_entity_poly.type
_entity_poly.pdbx_seq_one_letter_code
_entity_poly.pdbx_strand_id
1 'polypeptide(L)'
;MDILETTSLKKGGYQSVLHWGPYKSPTEKKILGAQHPTDVGGTWHEYGVQWDESGYRFTFDGQVSWTETKCPASKAPQFLLFTSESNLKGWSGERPKEGYGLKEKSQNTFEVDFVKAWERIPASK
;
A
#
# COMPACT_ATOMS: atom_id res chain seq x y z
N MET A 1 5.46 4.40 2.59
CA MET A 1 4.53 4.51 1.44
C MET A 1 3.69 3.26 1.44
N ASP A 2 2.44 3.38 1.06
CA ASP A 2 1.51 2.26 1.06
C ASP A 2 1.14 1.98 -0.39
N ILE A 3 1.66 0.86 -0.92
CA ILE A 3 1.41 0.43 -2.31
C ILE A 3 -0.04 -0.07 -2.42
N LEU A 4 -0.46 -0.84 -1.42
CA LEU A 4 -1.76 -1.44 -1.31
C LEU A 4 -2.22 -1.37 0.14
N GLU A 5 -3.39 -0.76 0.37
CA GLU A 5 -4.20 -1.01 1.56
C GLU A 5 -5.63 -1.35 1.13
N THR A 6 -6.14 -2.48 1.59
CA THR A 6 -7.57 -2.82 1.48
C THR A 6 -8.18 -3.05 2.85
N THR A 7 -9.44 -2.63 3.01
CA THR A 7 -10.21 -2.82 4.23
C THR A 7 -11.67 -3.07 3.86
N SER A 8 -12.45 -3.57 4.81
CA SER A 8 -13.90 -3.79 4.60
C SER A 8 -14.65 -2.51 4.17
N LEU A 9 -14.15 -1.33 4.56
CA LEU A 9 -14.74 -0.05 4.18
C LEU A 9 -14.56 0.30 2.70
N LYS A 10 -13.61 -0.35 2.01
CA LYS A 10 -13.34 -0.13 0.58
C LYS A 10 -14.20 -0.98 -0.35
N LYS A 11 -15.00 -1.89 0.19
CA LYS A 11 -15.96 -2.72 -0.57
C LYS A 11 -15.31 -3.46 -1.75
N GLY A 12 -14.19 -4.13 -1.49
CA GLY A 12 -13.38 -4.82 -2.50
C GLY A 12 -12.28 -3.93 -3.10
N GLY A 13 -12.48 -2.61 -3.12
CA GLY A 13 -11.47 -1.66 -3.57
C GLY A 13 -10.21 -1.62 -2.71
N TYR A 14 -9.23 -0.87 -3.18
CA TYR A 14 -7.99 -0.60 -2.44
C TYR A 14 -7.56 0.87 -2.55
N GLN A 15 -6.53 1.25 -1.79
CA GLN A 15 -5.87 2.55 -1.93
C GLN A 15 -4.35 2.40 -1.98
N SER A 16 -3.72 3.40 -2.58
CA SER A 16 -2.29 3.68 -2.40
C SER A 16 -2.15 5.03 -1.69
N VAL A 17 -1.22 5.12 -0.73
CA VAL A 17 -1.06 6.30 0.12
C VAL A 17 0.40 6.68 0.29
N LEU A 18 0.65 7.98 0.29
CA LEU A 18 1.93 8.58 0.63
C LEU A 18 1.78 9.35 1.94
N HIS A 19 2.68 9.06 2.87
CA HIS A 19 2.84 9.76 4.14
C HIS A 19 4.22 10.41 4.17
N TRP A 20 4.29 11.70 4.49
CA TRP A 20 5.57 12.42 4.54
C TRP A 20 5.56 13.61 5.50
N GLY A 21 6.74 14.18 5.69
CA GLY A 21 7.05 15.03 6.83
C GLY A 21 7.40 14.18 8.06
N PRO A 22 7.46 14.79 9.26
CA PRO A 22 7.41 16.22 9.51
C PRO A 22 8.59 16.99 8.90
N TYR A 23 8.40 18.26 8.52
CA TYR A 23 9.50 19.12 8.05
C TYR A 23 9.66 20.39 8.89
N LYS A 24 8.55 20.97 9.37
CA LYS A 24 8.56 22.23 10.14
C LYS A 24 8.26 22.02 11.63
N SER A 25 7.55 20.94 11.98
CA SER A 25 7.15 20.63 13.35
C SER A 25 7.03 19.12 13.54
N PRO A 26 7.43 18.53 14.68
CA PRO A 26 7.32 17.08 14.94
C PRO A 26 5.91 16.49 14.78
N THR A 27 4.87 17.32 14.86
CA THR A 27 3.46 16.91 14.73
C THR A 27 2.91 17.01 13.30
N GLU A 28 3.69 17.55 12.36
CA GLU A 28 3.28 17.68 10.97
C GLU A 28 3.16 16.30 10.32
N LYS A 29 1.96 15.98 9.80
CA LYS A 29 1.70 14.80 8.98
C LYS A 29 1.08 15.23 7.67
N LYS A 30 1.73 14.94 6.55
CA LYS A 30 1.15 15.10 5.22
C LYS A 30 0.73 13.75 4.66
N ILE A 31 -0.43 13.73 4.02
CA ILE A 31 -1.04 12.53 3.47
C ILE A 31 -1.63 12.87 2.11
N LEU A 32 -1.42 12.00 1.15
CA LEU A 32 -2.10 12.03 -0.14
C LEU A 32 -2.27 10.60 -0.61
N GLY A 33 -3.44 10.27 -1.16
CA GLY A 33 -3.72 8.92 -1.63
C GLY A 33 -4.72 8.90 -2.77
N ALA A 34 -4.72 7.78 -3.48
CA ALA A 34 -5.68 7.46 -4.54
C ALA A 34 -6.52 6.26 -4.11
N GLN A 35 -7.83 6.33 -4.36
CA GLN A 35 -8.74 5.19 -4.19
C GLN A 35 -8.90 4.50 -5.53
N HIS A 36 -8.89 3.18 -5.51
CA HIS A 36 -9.04 2.31 -6.67
C HIS A 36 -10.25 1.42 -6.42
N PRO A 37 -11.33 1.55 -7.22
CA PRO A 37 -12.58 0.82 -6.98
C PRO A 37 -12.53 -0.64 -7.45
N THR A 38 -11.43 -1.07 -8.09
CA THR A 38 -11.24 -2.44 -8.55
C THR A 38 -11.28 -3.40 -7.37
N ASP A 39 -12.13 -4.42 -7.47
CA ASP A 39 -12.16 -5.50 -6.47
C ASP A 39 -10.88 -6.33 -6.56
N VAL A 40 -10.25 -6.56 -5.41
CA VAL A 40 -8.98 -7.29 -5.30
C VAL A 40 -9.09 -8.55 -4.46
N GLY A 41 -10.27 -8.88 -3.95
CA GLY A 41 -10.49 -10.03 -3.08
C GLY A 41 -10.53 -11.36 -3.84
N GLY A 42 -9.80 -12.37 -3.35
CA GLY A 42 -9.93 -13.77 -3.80
C GLY A 42 -9.21 -14.12 -5.11
N THR A 43 -8.48 -13.18 -5.72
CA THR A 43 -7.67 -13.39 -6.92
C THR A 43 -6.28 -12.78 -6.77
N TRP A 44 -5.30 -13.36 -7.46
CA TRP A 44 -3.93 -12.84 -7.47
C TRP A 44 -3.83 -11.59 -8.35
N HIS A 45 -3.18 -10.55 -7.82
CA HIS A 45 -2.90 -9.30 -8.53
C HIS A 45 -1.47 -8.86 -8.29
N GLU A 46 -0.90 -8.13 -9.24
CA GLU A 46 0.42 -7.51 -9.10
C GLU A 46 0.28 -6.03 -8.70
N TYR A 47 0.89 -5.67 -7.58
CA TYR A 47 0.98 -4.29 -7.11
C TYR A 47 2.42 -3.83 -7.17
N GLY A 48 2.62 -2.59 -7.61
CA GLY A 48 3.97 -2.05 -7.72
C GLY A 48 4.01 -0.56 -7.47
N VAL A 49 5.22 -0.09 -7.18
CA VAL A 49 5.55 1.32 -7.17
C VAL A 49 6.95 1.49 -7.73
N GLN A 50 7.07 2.36 -8.72
CA GLN A 50 8.35 2.94 -9.10
C GLN A 50 8.44 4.31 -8.43
N TRP A 51 9.52 4.57 -7.69
CA TRP A 51 9.83 5.92 -7.23
C TRP A 51 11.23 6.34 -7.68
N ASP A 52 11.35 7.62 -8.03
CA ASP A 52 12.62 8.30 -8.27
C ASP A 52 12.44 9.80 -7.95
N GLU A 53 13.43 10.62 -8.27
CA GLU A 53 13.40 12.06 -7.97
C GLU A 53 12.21 12.80 -8.60
N SER A 54 11.59 12.24 -9.65
CA SER A 54 10.41 12.83 -10.29
C SER A 54 9.09 12.52 -9.58
N GLY A 55 9.09 11.61 -8.59
CA GLY A 55 7.91 11.21 -7.84
C GLY A 55 7.64 9.70 -7.89
N TYR A 56 6.37 9.33 -7.72
CA TYR A 56 5.91 7.96 -7.53
C TYR A 56 4.94 7.57 -8.65
N ARG A 57 5.08 6.34 -9.17
CA ARG A 57 4.18 5.73 -10.15
C ARG A 57 3.75 4.37 -9.61
N PHE A 58 2.50 4.29 -9.17
CA PHE A 58 1.88 3.07 -8.69
C PHE A 58 1.33 2.28 -9.86
N THR A 59 1.42 0.96 -9.78
CA THR A 59 0.93 0.05 -10.81
C THR A 59 0.02 -1.02 -10.21
N PHE A 60 -0.97 -1.42 -11.00
CA PHE A 60 -1.89 -2.53 -10.75
C PHE A 60 -1.94 -3.39 -12.02
N ASP A 61 -1.62 -4.68 -11.89
CA ASP A 61 -1.54 -5.64 -13.01
C ASP A 61 -0.74 -5.10 -14.21
N GLY A 62 0.44 -4.54 -13.92
CA GLY A 62 1.37 -3.98 -14.90
C GLY A 62 0.98 -2.62 -15.50
N GLN A 63 -0.19 -2.07 -15.17
CA GLN A 63 -0.65 -0.76 -15.65
C GLN A 63 -0.49 0.33 -14.60
N VAL A 64 -0.15 1.55 -15.01
CA VAL A 64 -0.08 2.69 -14.08
C VAL A 64 -1.48 3.01 -13.56
N SER A 65 -1.67 2.87 -12.25
CA SER A 65 -2.93 3.15 -11.55
C SER A 65 -2.96 4.57 -10.97
N TRP A 66 -1.81 5.12 -10.60
CA TRP A 66 -1.67 6.47 -10.06
C TRP A 66 -0.25 7.00 -10.23
N THR A 67 -0.13 8.29 -10.61
CA THR A 67 1.14 9.02 -10.65
C THR A 67 1.05 10.23 -9.74
N GLU A 68 2.06 10.40 -8.88
CA GLU A 68 2.12 11.47 -7.88
C GLU A 68 3.47 12.17 -7.88
N THR A 69 3.46 13.49 -8.06
CA THR A 69 4.67 14.33 -8.25
C THR A 69 4.82 15.46 -7.23
N LYS A 70 3.82 15.68 -6.36
CA LYS A 70 3.83 16.70 -5.31
C LYS A 70 4.43 16.17 -4.00
N CYS A 71 4.31 14.86 -3.74
CA CYS A 71 5.00 14.23 -2.61
C CYS A 71 6.51 14.24 -2.88
N PRO A 72 7.35 14.78 -1.96
CA PRO A 72 8.79 14.70 -2.11
C PRO A 72 9.26 13.24 -2.23
N ALA A 73 10.14 12.99 -3.21
CA ALA A 73 10.76 11.68 -3.36
C ALA A 73 11.58 11.34 -2.10
N SER A 74 11.32 10.17 -1.52
CA SER A 74 12.08 9.70 -0.37
C SER A 74 13.52 9.41 -0.78
N LYS A 75 14.48 9.95 -0.02
CA LYS A 75 15.92 9.69 -0.18
C LYS A 75 16.45 8.69 0.85
N ALA A 76 15.59 8.22 1.75
CA ALA A 76 15.95 7.27 2.79
C ALA A 76 15.66 5.83 2.32
N PRO A 77 16.54 4.87 2.66
CA PRO A 77 16.20 3.46 2.55
C PRO A 77 14.91 3.15 3.31
N GLN A 78 14.06 2.32 2.72
CA GLN A 78 12.82 1.83 3.34
C GLN A 78 12.87 0.31 3.40
N PHE A 79 12.25 -0.25 4.43
CA PHE A 79 12.02 -1.69 4.54
C PHE A 79 10.64 -2.04 4.00
N LEU A 80 10.50 -3.25 3.49
CA LEU A 80 9.20 -3.76 3.04
C LEU A 80 8.39 -4.25 4.24
N LEU A 81 7.12 -3.87 4.28
CA LEU A 81 6.17 -4.30 5.29
C LEU A 81 4.99 -4.99 4.62
N PHE A 82 4.62 -6.13 5.19
CA PHE A 82 3.42 -6.87 4.84
C PHE A 82 2.65 -7.06 6.15
N THR A 83 1.63 -6.23 6.34
CA THR A 83 0.87 -6.20 7.59
C THR A 83 -0.59 -6.55 7.32
N SER A 84 -1.16 -7.30 8.26
CA SER A 84 -2.61 -7.51 8.36
C SER A 84 -3.04 -6.93 9.69
N GLU A 85 -3.63 -5.74 9.64
CA GLU A 85 -3.97 -4.97 10.83
C GLU A 85 -5.46 -5.07 11.12
N SER A 86 -5.80 -5.38 12.38
CA SER A 86 -7.18 -5.37 12.86
C SER A 86 -7.28 -4.45 14.06
N ASN A 87 -8.10 -3.41 13.93
CA ASN A 87 -8.54 -2.62 15.06
C ASN A 87 -9.88 -3.14 15.58
N LEU A 88 -10.15 -2.98 16.87
CA LEU A 88 -11.47 -3.31 17.44
C LEU A 88 -12.55 -2.37 16.90
N LYS A 89 -12.23 -1.07 16.80
CA LYS A 89 -12.99 -0.02 16.10
C LYS A 89 -11.99 1.01 15.59
N GLY A 90 -12.10 1.45 14.34
CA GLY A 90 -11.17 2.43 13.81
C GLY A 90 -11.33 2.70 12.31
N TRP A 91 -10.36 3.42 11.77
CA TRP A 91 -10.32 3.85 10.37
C TRP A 91 -10.32 2.69 9.35
N SER A 92 -9.90 1.49 9.79
CA SER A 92 -9.79 0.28 8.98
C SER A 92 -11.06 -0.58 8.98
N GLY A 93 -12.15 -0.10 9.57
CA GLY A 93 -13.39 -0.85 9.77
C GLY A 93 -13.46 -1.58 11.10
N GLU A 94 -14.61 -2.20 11.36
CA GLU A 94 -14.89 -2.96 12.58
C GLU A 94 -14.57 -4.44 12.36
N ARG A 95 -13.86 -5.04 13.31
CA ARG A 95 -13.63 -6.49 13.34
C ARG A 95 -14.97 -7.22 13.55
N PRO A 96 -15.25 -8.33 12.85
CA PRO A 96 -16.42 -9.15 13.13
C PRO A 96 -16.55 -9.49 14.61
N LYS A 97 -17.77 -9.58 15.13
CA LYS A 97 -18.04 -9.78 16.57
C LYS A 97 -17.48 -11.12 17.05
N GLU A 98 -17.62 -12.14 16.22
CA GLU A 98 -17.09 -13.49 16.34
C GLU A 98 -15.58 -13.57 16.07
N GLY A 99 -14.96 -12.48 15.61
CA GLY A 99 -13.56 -12.43 15.19
C GLY A 99 -13.31 -13.15 13.87
N TYR A 100 -12.04 -13.34 13.53
CA TYR A 100 -11.62 -14.04 12.31
C TYR A 100 -11.38 -15.54 12.53
N GLY A 101 -11.73 -16.06 13.70
CA GLY A 101 -11.45 -17.45 14.09
C GLY A 101 -9.97 -17.73 14.36
N LEU A 102 -9.66 -19.01 14.53
CA LEU A 102 -8.27 -19.49 14.68
C LEU A 102 -7.57 -19.45 13.32
N LYS A 103 -6.25 -19.20 13.31
CA LYS A 103 -5.44 -19.12 12.08
C LYS A 103 -5.67 -20.30 11.12
N GLU A 104 -5.71 -21.52 11.63
CA GLU A 104 -5.90 -22.76 10.86
C GLU A 104 -7.28 -22.89 10.21
N LYS A 105 -8.28 -22.16 10.72
CA LYS A 105 -9.67 -22.20 10.25
C LYS A 105 -10.10 -20.90 9.58
N SER A 106 -9.26 -19.86 9.64
CA SER A 106 -9.56 -18.55 9.07
C SER A 106 -9.69 -18.67 7.57
N GLN A 107 -10.80 -18.19 7.03
CA GLN A 107 -10.98 -17.99 5.59
C GLN A 107 -10.46 -16.61 5.13
N ASN A 108 -10.00 -15.79 6.08
CA ASN A 108 -9.40 -14.49 5.80
C ASN A 108 -7.89 -14.63 5.88
N THR A 109 -7.25 -14.74 4.71
CA THR A 109 -5.80 -14.77 4.58
C THR A 109 -5.31 -13.55 3.81
N PHE A 110 -4.10 -13.10 4.14
CA PHE A 110 -3.34 -12.17 3.32
C PHE A 110 -2.09 -12.92 2.86
N GLU A 111 -2.05 -13.22 1.57
CA GLU A 111 -1.06 -14.10 0.97
C GLU A 111 -0.19 -13.31 -0.01
N VAL A 112 1.09 -13.67 -0.06
CA VAL A 112 2.09 -13.04 -0.93
C VAL A 112 2.86 -14.16 -1.60
N ASP A 113 2.69 -14.31 -2.91
CA ASP A 113 3.38 -15.33 -3.69
C ASP A 113 4.85 -14.96 -3.91
N PHE A 114 5.11 -13.71 -4.31
CA PHE A 114 6.47 -13.22 -4.51
C PHE A 114 6.60 -11.73 -4.22
N VAL A 115 7.87 -11.33 -4.03
CA VAL A 115 8.29 -9.94 -3.96
C VAL A 115 9.47 -9.78 -4.90
N LYS A 116 9.44 -8.73 -5.71
CA LYS A 116 10.55 -8.35 -6.58
C LYS A 116 10.89 -6.89 -6.31
N ALA A 117 12.18 -6.59 -6.22
CA ALA A 117 12.70 -5.25 -6.03
C ALA A 117 13.84 -5.03 -7.02
N TRP A 118 13.91 -3.82 -7.56
CA TRP A 118 14.89 -3.45 -8.58
C TRP A 118 15.46 -2.08 -8.26
N GLU A 119 16.71 -1.88 -8.67
CA GLU A 119 17.38 -0.59 -8.64
C GLU A 119 17.71 -0.17 -10.08
N ARG A 120 17.46 1.09 -10.41
CA ARG A 120 17.87 1.64 -11.71
C ARG A 120 19.36 1.92 -11.66
N ILE A 121 20.14 1.11 -12.37
CA ILE A 121 21.55 1.38 -12.63
C ILE A 121 21.70 2.20 -13.92
N PRO A 122 22.69 3.11 -14.02
CA PRO A 122 23.03 3.74 -15.29
C PRO A 122 23.34 2.69 -16.35
N ALA A 123 22.93 2.94 -17.61
CA ALA A 123 23.31 2.06 -18.70
C ALA A 123 24.85 1.96 -18.79
N SER A 124 25.36 0.75 -19.07
CA SER A 124 26.78 0.56 -19.35
C SER A 124 27.19 1.45 -20.53
N LYS A 125 28.32 2.15 -20.38
CA LYS A 125 28.92 2.94 -21.45
C LYS A 125 29.45 2.05 -22.57
#